data_AF-A0A127SLX9-F1
#
_entry.id   AF-A0A127SLX9-F1
#
_cell.length_a   1.000
_cell.length_b   1.000
_cell.length_c   1.000
_cell.angle_alpha   90.00
_cell.angle_beta   90.00
_cell.angle_gamma   90.00
#
_symmetry.space_group_name_H-M   'P 1'
#
loop_
_entity.id
_entity.type
_entity.pdbx_description
1 polymer ?
#
loop_
_entity_poly.entity_id
_entity_poly.type
_entity_poly.pdbx_seq_one_letter_code
_entity_poly.pdbx_strand_id
1 'polypeptide(L)' 'MEYLQSQGKQVIKIKMNSKVFVDMTDKLDHVENSNGVITAFGIPIEADEHIEKYAYILDDAT' A
#
# COMPACT_ATOMS: atom_id res chain seq x y z
N MET A 1 13.09 -2.15 -0.71
CA MET A 1 12.66 -2.94 -1.89
C MET A 1 13.73 -3.91 -2.35
N GLU A 2 14.99 -3.48 -2.49
CA GLU A 2 16.10 -4.37 -2.88
C GLU A 2 16.26 -5.62 -1.98
N TYR A 3 16.08 -5.49 -0.66
CA TYR A 3 16.11 -6.64 0.26
C TYR A 3 15.03 -7.70 -0.03
N LEU A 4 13.80 -7.27 -0.36
CA LEU A 4 12.71 -8.19 -0.71
C LEU A 4 12.95 -8.82 -2.09
N GLN A 5 13.41 -8.03 -3.06
CA GLN A 5 13.78 -8.53 -4.39
C GLN A 5 14.92 -9.55 -4.34
N SER A 6 15.90 -9.36 -3.45
CA SER A 6 16.98 -10.34 -3.22
C SER A 6 16.49 -11.68 -2.68
N GLN A 7 15.28 -11.71 -2.11
CA GLN A 7 14.60 -12.92 -1.63
C GLN A 7 13.58 -13.45 -2.63
N GLY A 8 13.53 -12.90 -3.85
CA GLY A 8 12.52 -13.25 -4.84
C GLY A 8 11.11 -12.86 -4.41
N LYS A 9 10.94 -11.78 -3.64
CA LYS A 9 9.64 -11.30 -3.18
C LYS A 9 9.39 -9.87 -3.63
N GLN A 10 8.15 -9.60 -4.04
CA GLN A 10 7.70 -8.25 -4.41
C GLN A 10 6.48 -7.84 -3.59
N VAL A 11 6.41 -6.56 -3.23
CA VAL A 11 5.21 -6.00 -2.61
C VAL A 11 4.19 -5.76 -3.71
N ILE A 12 3.09 -6.51 -3.69
CA ILE A 12 2.00 -6.37 -4.68
C ILE A 12 0.86 -5.49 -4.18
N LYS A 13 0.76 -5.29 -2.87
CA LYS A 13 -0.29 -4.49 -2.24
C LYS A 13 0.13 -4.06 -0.85
N ILE A 14 -0.28 -2.86 -0.44
CA ILE A 14 -0.14 -2.37 0.92
C ILE A 14 -1.54 -2.20 1.49
N LYS A 15 -1.81 -2.78 2.65
CA LYS A 15 -3.01 -2.48 3.43
C LYS A 15 -2.65 -1.52 4.56
N MET A 16 -3.48 -0.52 4.78
CA MET A 16 -3.23 0.53 5.75
C MET A 16 -4.47 0.78 6.59
N ASN A 17 -4.29 1.12 7.87
CA ASN A 17 -5.41 1.57 8.68
C ASN A 17 -6.14 2.74 8.00
N SER A 18 -7.47 2.72 7.97
CA SER A 18 -8.28 3.74 7.29
C SER A 18 -7.98 5.18 7.76
N LYS A 19 -7.67 5.40 9.04
CA LYS A 19 -7.31 6.74 9.54
C LYS A 19 -5.98 7.22 8.98
N VAL A 20 -4.98 6.34 8.96
CA VAL A 20 -3.65 6.62 8.43
C VAL A 20 -3.71 6.84 6.92
N PHE A 21 -4.59 6.09 6.24
CA PHE A 21 -4.83 6.23 4.81
C PHE A 21 -5.36 7.63 4.47
N VAL A 22 -6.41 8.09 5.17
CA VAL A 22 -6.98 9.43 4.98
C VAL A 22 -5.93 10.52 5.25
N ASP A 23 -5.23 10.44 6.39
CA ASP A 23 -4.18 11.40 6.77
C ASP A 23 -3.04 11.48 5.74
N MET A 24 -2.76 10.37 5.05
CA MET A 24 -1.75 10.31 4.00
C MET A 24 -2.29 10.85 2.68
N THR A 25 -3.50 10.45 2.27
CA THR A 25 -4.11 10.90 1.01
C THR A 25 -4.35 12.40 1.01
N ASP A 26 -4.72 12.98 2.15
CA ASP A 26 -4.93 14.43 2.30
C ASP A 26 -3.64 15.24 2.10
N LYS A 27 -2.46 14.61 2.23
CA LYS A 27 -1.15 15.23 2.01
C LYS A 27 -0.61 15.04 0.60
N LEU A 28 -1.26 14.20 -0.22
CA LEU A 28 -0.82 13.88 -1.57
C LEU A 28 -1.69 14.62 -2.59
N ASP A 29 -1.19 15.72 -3.13
CA ASP A 29 -1.97 16.66 -3.97
C ASP A 29 -2.48 16.09 -5.32
N HIS A 30 -2.14 14.85 -5.70
CA HIS A 30 -2.45 14.31 -7.03
C HIS A 30 -2.70 12.80 -7.03
N VAL A 31 -3.46 12.29 -6.05
CA VAL A 31 -3.73 10.85 -5.97
C VAL A 31 -5.22 10.58 -6.16
N GLU A 32 -5.54 9.85 -7.22
CA GLU A 32 -6.90 9.35 -7.46
C GLU A 32 -7.23 8.30 -6.39
N ASN A 33 -8.09 8.70 -5.44
CA ASN A 33 -8.69 7.79 -4.48
C ASN A 33 -9.99 7.24 -5.08
N SER A 34 -9.96 5.97 -5.45
CA SER A 34 -11.15 5.25 -5.94
C SER A 34 -11.58 4.24 -4.88
N ASN A 35 -12.63 4.58 -4.12
CA ASN A 35 -13.23 3.72 -3.09
C ASN A 35 -12.26 3.25 -1.98
N GLY A 36 -11.37 4.12 -1.49
CA GLY A 36 -10.43 3.77 -0.42
C GLY A 36 -9.19 3.01 -0.92
N VAL A 37 -8.92 3.10 -2.23
CA VAL A 37 -7.73 2.54 -2.88
C VAL A 37 -7.00 3.65 -3.62
N ILE A 38 -5.69 3.73 -3.42
CA ILE A 38 -4.79 4.55 -4.23
C ILE A 38 -3.71 3.68 -4.86
N THR A 39 -3.12 4.11 -5.96
CA THR A 39 -1.93 3.46 -6.52
C THR A 39 -0.73 4.38 -6.35
N ALA A 40 0.30 3.93 -5.63
CA ALA A 40 1.56 4.65 -5.47
C ALA A 40 2.71 3.79 -6.01
N PHE A 41 3.50 4.34 -6.94
CA PHE A 41 4.61 3.62 -7.58
C PHE A 41 4.22 2.27 -8.21
N GLY A 42 2.99 2.16 -8.74
CA GLY A 42 2.44 0.92 -9.30
C GLY A 42 1.97 -0.09 -8.26
N ILE A 43 2.00 0.25 -6.96
CA ILE A 43 1.54 -0.62 -5.87
C ILE A 43 0.19 -0.09 -5.36
N PRO A 44 -0.88 -0.90 -5.39
CA PRO A 44 -2.14 -0.56 -4.76
C PRO A 44 -2.01 -0.48 -3.25
N ILE A 45 -2.52 0.60 -2.67
CA ILE A 45 -2.63 0.84 -1.24
C ILE A 45 -4.12 0.90 -0.90
N GLU A 46 -4.58 0.04 0.00
CA GLU A 46 -5.99 -0.09 0.37
C GLU A 46 -6.20 0.24 1.86
N ALA A 47 -7.26 0.99 2.16
CA ALA A 47 -7.73 1.20 3.52
C ALA A 47 -8.37 -0.08 4.08
N ASP A 48 -7.97 -0.50 5.28
CA ASP A 48 -8.51 -1.65 6.00
C ASP A 48 -8.55 -1.35 7.51
N GLU A 49 -9.75 -1.40 8.10
CA GLU A 49 -9.98 -1.06 9.51
C GLU A 49 -9.39 -2.09 10.49
N HIS A 50 -9.08 -3.31 10.01
CA HIS A 50 -8.52 -4.38 10.83
C HIS A 50 -6.99 -4.31 10.96
N ILE A 51 -6.35 -3.40 10.22
CA ILE A 51 -4.91 -3.17 10.27
C ILE A 51 -4.61 -2.13 11.36
N GLU A 52 -3.65 -2.41 12.24
CA GLU A 52 -3.25 -1.45 13.28
C GLU A 52 -2.51 -0.24 12.69
N LYS A 53 -1.60 -0.47 11.72
CA LYS A 53 -0.90 0.59 10.96
C LYS A 53 -0.73 0.26 9.49
N TYR A 54 0.13 -0.71 9.16
CA TYR A 54 0.42 -1.13 7.78
C TYR A 54 0.62 -2.65 7.72
N ALA A 55 0.20 -3.27 6.63
CA ALA A 55 0.63 -4.62 6.25
C ALA A 55 1.05 -4.65 4.78
N TYR A 56 2.16 -5.33 4.52
CA TYR A 56 2.69 -5.54 3.18
C TYR A 56 2.27 -6.92 2.70
N ILE A 57 1.55 -6.97 1.59
CA ILE A 57 1.20 -8.22 0.93
C ILE A 57 2.30 -8.51 -0.10
N LEU A 58 2.97 -9.64 0.11
CA LEU A 58 4.09 -10.09 -0.70
C LEU A 58 3.64 -11.21 -1.64
N ASP A 59 4.22 -11.22 -2.83
CA ASP A 59 4.13 -12.33 -3.77
C ASP A 59 5.55 -12.78 -4.14
N ASP A 60 5.68 -14.02 -4.59
CA ASP A 60 6.94 -14.51 -5.15
C ASP A 60 7.16 -13.83 -6.51
N ALA A 61 8.29 -13.14 -6.65
CA ALA A 61 8.72 -12.53 -7.90
C ALA A 61 9.12 -13.64 -8.88
N THR A 62 8.38 -13.73 -9.99
CA THR A 62 8.61 -14.72 -11.06
C THR A 62 9.83 -14.39 -11.89
#